data_AF-A0A929I4V3-F1
#
_entry.id   AF-A0A929I4V3-F1
#
_cell.length_a   1.000
_cell.length_b   1.000
_cell.length_c   1.000
_cell.angle_alpha   90.00
_cell.angle_beta   90.00
_cell.angle_gamma   90.00
#
_symmetry.space_group_name_H-M   'P 1'
#
loop_
_entity.id
_entity.type
_entity.pdbx_description
1 polymer ?
#
loop_
_entity_poly.entity_id
_entity_poly.type
_entity_poly.pdbx_seq_one_letter_code
_entity_poly.pdbx_strand_id
1 'polypeptide(L)'
;MDELYIAEVDFEEAKRTADLFSYLQDLAFTVKALDRLQQLIDDNSNDEVLTGSIWIAAFISYARCFLKGKRFGLSEQLFEEMEGAVECHRLYIDLRNKHIAHSVNPFEQVVVGLVLSPASSSIREVKEVSILGQKLLHHKSDGRR
;
A
#
# COMPACT_ATOMS: atom_id res chain seq x y z
N MET A 1 -13.87 42.77 20.79
CA MET A 1 -13.09 41.70 20.15
C MET A 1 -12.80 42.23 18.77
N ASP A 2 -11.54 42.54 18.48
CA ASP A 2 -11.18 43.13 17.19
C ASP A 2 -11.47 42.15 16.06
N GLU A 3 -11.99 42.66 14.94
CA GLU A 3 -12.21 41.86 13.73
C GLU A 3 -10.87 41.52 13.09
N LEU A 4 -10.61 40.22 12.93
CA LEU A 4 -9.46 39.70 12.21
C LEU A 4 -9.86 39.43 10.76
N TYR A 5 -9.16 40.07 9.84
CA TYR A 5 -9.32 39.87 8.40
C TYR A 5 -8.23 38.94 7.86
N ILE A 6 -8.60 38.05 6.93
CA ILE A 6 -7.68 37.13 6.25
C ILE A 6 -7.61 37.53 4.78
N ALA A 7 -6.40 37.60 4.22
CA ALA A 7 -6.16 37.84 2.80
C ALA A 7 -5.35 36.69 2.18
N GLU A 8 -5.74 36.27 0.97
CA GLU A 8 -4.98 35.31 0.18
C GLU A 8 -3.71 35.96 -0.39
N VAL A 9 -2.64 35.16 -0.51
CA VAL A 9 -1.34 35.58 -1.04
C VAL A 9 -0.78 34.50 -1.98
N ASP A 10 -0.06 34.89 -3.03
CA ASP A 10 0.40 33.97 -4.10
C ASP A 10 1.91 34.08 -4.42
N PHE A 11 2.73 34.40 -3.41
CA PHE A 11 4.19 34.36 -3.55
C PHE A 11 4.75 32.96 -3.26
N GLU A 12 5.97 32.69 -3.71
CA GLU A 12 6.57 31.35 -3.68
C GLU A 12 6.70 30.76 -2.28
N GLU A 13 7.01 31.59 -1.28
CA GLU A 13 7.06 31.18 0.12
C GLU A 13 5.68 30.74 0.64
N ALA A 14 4.60 31.41 0.23
CA ALA A 14 3.24 31.03 0.61
C ALA A 14 2.85 29.68 0.00
N LYS A 15 3.17 29.47 -1.29
CA LYS A 15 2.97 28.17 -1.96
C LYS A 15 3.75 27.06 -1.26
N ARG A 16 5.02 27.34 -0.89
CA ARG A 16 5.85 26.39 -0.18
C ARG A 16 5.27 26.02 1.18
N THR A 17 4.77 27.00 1.93
CA THR A 17 4.09 26.76 3.21
C THR A 17 2.79 25.98 3.05
N ALA A 18 2.00 26.27 2.01
CA ALA A 18 0.77 25.53 1.70
C ALA A 18 1.04 24.05 1.38
N ASP A 19 2.10 23.78 0.61
CA ASP A 19 2.56 22.42 0.31
C ASP A 19 3.04 21.70 1.58
N LEU A 20 3.87 22.34 2.43
CA LEU A 20 4.29 21.76 3.71
C LEU A 20 3.12 21.43 4.63
N PHE A 21 2.15 22.34 4.73
CA PHE A 21 0.94 22.11 5.52
C PHE A 21 0.11 20.95 4.97
N SER A 22 0.01 20.84 3.64
CA SER A 22 -0.64 19.70 2.98
C SER A 22 0.08 18.39 3.30
N TYR A 23 1.41 18.37 3.30
CA TYR A 23 2.20 17.18 3.68
C TYR A 23 2.01 16.82 5.15
N LEU A 24 1.97 17.81 6.04
CA LEU A 24 1.68 17.58 7.46
C LEU A 24 0.32 16.92 7.64
N GLN A 25 -0.71 17.39 6.93
CA GLN A 25 -2.04 16.78 6.98
C GLN A 25 -2.06 15.35 6.46
N ASP A 26 -1.41 15.09 5.31
CA ASP A 26 -1.34 13.75 4.72
C ASP A 26 -0.60 12.75 5.64
N LEU A 27 0.52 13.16 6.27
CA LEU A 27 1.26 12.34 7.22
C LEU A 27 0.47 12.13 8.53
N ALA A 28 -0.18 13.17 9.05
CA ALA A 28 -1.02 13.05 10.25
C ALA A 28 -2.21 12.11 10.02
N PHE A 29 -2.81 12.15 8.83
CA PHE A 29 -3.85 11.21 8.44
C PHE A 29 -3.29 9.77 8.35
N THR A 30 -2.12 9.60 7.74
CA THR A 30 -1.46 8.29 7.61
C THR A 30 -1.31 7.61 8.98
N VAL A 31 -0.78 8.33 9.97
CA VAL A 31 -0.63 7.82 11.34
C VAL A 31 -1.98 7.42 11.93
N LYS A 32 -2.99 8.31 11.89
CA LYS A 32 -4.33 8.01 12.41
C LYS A 32 -4.99 6.80 11.75
N ALA A 33 -4.80 6.64 10.44
CA ALA A 33 -5.34 5.52 9.69
C ALA A 33 -4.66 4.20 10.10
N LEU A 34 -3.33 4.19 10.25
CA LEU A 34 -2.58 3.02 10.71
C LEU A 34 -2.91 2.66 12.16
N ASP A 35 -3.06 3.65 13.05
CA ASP A 35 -3.50 3.42 14.42
C ASP A 35 -4.89 2.76 14.46
N ARG A 36 -5.81 3.24 13.61
CA ARG A 36 -7.15 2.66 13.52
C ARG A 36 -7.12 1.24 12.94
N LEU A 37 -6.26 1.00 11.95
CA LEU A 37 -6.09 -0.33 11.39
C LEU A 37 -5.53 -1.31 12.43
N GLN A 38 -4.53 -0.88 13.20
CA GLN A 38 -3.97 -1.69 14.28
C GLN A 38 -5.03 -2.09 15.29
N GLN A 39 -5.89 -1.16 15.71
CA GLN A 39 -7.02 -1.48 16.60
C GLN A 39 -7.96 -2.53 16.00
N LEU A 40 -8.29 -2.43 14.71
CA LEU A 40 -9.15 -3.42 14.04
C LEU A 40 -8.52 -4.81 13.98
N ILE A 41 -7.19 -4.87 13.81
CA ILE A 41 -6.43 -6.12 13.83
C ILE A 41 -6.42 -6.71 15.24
N ASP A 42 -6.14 -5.89 16.26
CA ASP A 42 -6.10 -6.30 17.67
C ASP A 42 -7.48 -6.81 18.14
N ASP A 43 -8.55 -6.18 17.66
CA ASP A 43 -9.94 -6.57 17.91
C ASP A 43 -10.39 -7.81 17.11
N ASN A 44 -9.50 -8.41 16.29
CA ASN A 44 -9.79 -9.53 15.38
C ASN A 44 -10.99 -9.25 14.45
N SER A 45 -11.08 -8.03 13.92
CA SER A 45 -12.11 -7.68 12.94
C SER A 45 -12.00 -8.55 11.68
N ASN A 46 -13.11 -9.17 11.28
CA ASN A 46 -13.20 -9.91 10.01
C ASN A 46 -13.69 -9.04 8.84
N ASP A 47 -13.78 -7.71 9.03
CA ASP A 47 -14.17 -6.78 7.96
C ASP A 47 -12.97 -6.49 7.05
N GLU A 48 -12.75 -7.40 6.10
CA GLU A 48 -11.67 -7.32 5.10
C GLU A 48 -11.77 -6.06 4.22
N VAL A 49 -13.00 -5.60 3.96
CA VAL A 49 -13.23 -4.41 3.13
C VAL A 49 -12.79 -3.16 3.88
N LEU A 50 -13.20 -3.02 5.14
CA LEU A 50 -12.82 -1.88 5.97
C LEU A 50 -11.31 -1.84 6.21
N THR A 51 -10.73 -2.96 6.64
CA THR A 51 -9.29 -3.07 6.92
C THR A 51 -8.45 -2.79 5.67
N GLY A 52 -8.81 -3.39 4.53
CA GLY A 52 -8.17 -3.14 3.25
C GLY A 52 -8.31 -1.68 2.78
N SER A 53 -9.48 -1.08 2.96
CA SER A 53 -9.72 0.32 2.57
C SER A 53 -8.89 1.30 3.39
N ILE A 54 -8.78 1.09 4.71
CA ILE A 54 -7.96 1.92 5.58
C ILE A 54 -6.47 1.79 5.22
N TRP A 55 -6.01 0.57 4.97
CA TRP A 55 -4.64 0.32 4.52
C TRP A 55 -4.32 1.08 3.23
N ILE A 56 -5.18 0.96 2.21
CA ILE A 56 -5.02 1.66 0.93
C ILE A 56 -5.04 3.18 1.13
N ALA A 57 -5.95 3.71 1.96
CA ALA A 57 -6.05 5.13 2.22
C ALA A 57 -4.79 5.69 2.90
N ALA A 58 -4.28 5.00 3.95
CA ALA A 58 -3.05 5.38 4.63
C ALA A 58 -1.87 5.42 3.64
N PHE A 59 -1.79 4.39 2.79
CA PHE A 59 -0.70 4.21 1.85
C PHE A 59 -0.68 5.26 0.74
N ILE A 60 -1.84 5.59 0.18
CA ILE A 60 -1.97 6.65 -0.85
C ILE A 60 -1.59 8.02 -0.25
N SER A 61 -2.06 8.32 0.96
CA SER A 61 -1.74 9.58 1.65
C SER A 61 -0.26 9.71 1.93
N TYR A 62 0.39 8.64 2.43
CA TYR A 62 1.85 8.60 2.59
C TYR A 62 2.58 8.83 1.27
N ALA A 63 2.26 8.05 0.23
CA ALA A 63 2.99 8.11 -1.04
C ALA A 63 2.91 9.50 -1.70
N ARG A 64 1.77 10.18 -1.60
CA ARG A 64 1.57 11.54 -2.13
C ARG A 64 2.60 12.55 -1.62
N CYS A 65 3.11 12.38 -0.41
CA CYS A 65 4.12 13.29 0.16
C CYS A 65 5.46 13.21 -0.58
N PHE A 66 5.76 12.10 -1.25
CA PHE A 66 7.06 11.83 -1.89
C PHE A 66 6.99 11.80 -3.42
N LEU A 67 5.78 11.85 -3.99
CA LEU A 67 5.61 11.87 -5.44
C LEU A 67 5.97 13.25 -6.00
N LYS A 68 6.79 13.26 -7.05
CA LYS A 68 7.13 14.46 -7.80
C LYS A 68 5.98 14.80 -8.76
N GLY A 69 5.52 16.05 -8.75
CA GLY A 69 4.36 16.50 -9.53
C GLY A 69 4.24 18.03 -9.54
N LYS A 70 3.02 18.57 -9.41
CA LYS A 70 2.78 20.03 -9.31
C LYS A 70 3.32 20.66 -8.02
N ARG A 71 3.65 19.84 -7.02
CA ARG A 71 4.20 20.22 -5.70
C ARG A 71 5.64 19.75 -5.58
N PHE A 72 6.42 20.36 -4.70
CA PHE A 72 7.77 19.86 -4.39
C PHE A 72 7.68 18.66 -3.43
N GLY A 73 7.86 17.43 -3.94
CA GLY A 73 7.81 16.23 -3.10
C GLY A 73 8.90 16.24 -2.00
N LEU A 74 8.59 15.63 -0.86
CA LEU A 74 9.57 15.32 0.18
C LEU A 74 10.68 14.41 -0.36
N SER A 75 11.87 14.54 0.22
CA SER A 75 13.06 13.78 -0.18
C SER A 75 13.23 12.53 0.67
N GLU A 76 13.69 11.43 0.07
CA GLU A 76 14.09 10.22 0.82
C GLU A 76 15.27 10.49 1.78
N GLN A 77 15.99 11.60 1.60
CA GLN A 77 17.04 12.07 2.50
C GLN A 77 16.56 12.24 3.95
N LEU A 78 15.26 12.43 4.17
CA LEU A 78 14.66 12.48 5.50
C LEU A 78 14.88 11.19 6.32
N PHE A 79 15.26 10.09 5.66
CA PHE A 79 15.43 8.77 6.26
C PHE A 79 16.91 8.35 6.38
N GLU A 80 17.87 9.15 5.92
CA GLU A 80 19.29 8.73 5.84
C GLU A 80 19.90 8.38 7.21
N GLU A 81 19.41 9.01 8.29
CA GLU A 81 19.87 8.76 9.66
C GLU A 81 19.12 7.60 10.34
N MET A 82 18.20 6.92 9.64
CA MET A 82 17.33 5.88 10.19
C MET A 82 17.62 4.53 9.52
N GLU A 83 18.20 3.60 10.28
CA GLU A 83 18.54 2.27 9.79
C GLU A 83 17.31 1.54 9.21
N GLY A 84 17.40 1.07 7.97
CA GLY A 84 16.33 0.34 7.28
C GLY A 84 15.15 1.20 6.77
N ALA A 85 15.11 2.49 7.10
CA ALA A 85 13.97 3.35 6.76
C ALA A 85 13.94 3.70 5.27
N VAL A 86 15.09 3.85 4.63
CA VAL A 86 15.19 4.11 3.19
C VAL A 86 14.68 2.91 2.38
N GLU A 87 15.06 1.70 2.77
CA GLU A 87 14.60 0.46 2.15
C GLU A 87 13.09 0.29 2.32
N CYS A 88 12.58 0.58 3.52
CA CYS A 88 11.16 0.55 3.85
C CYS A 88 10.36 1.57 3.01
N HIS A 89 10.84 2.81 2.93
CA HIS A 89 10.26 3.86 2.10
C HIS A 89 10.18 3.43 0.63
N ARG A 90 11.29 2.93 0.07
CA ARG A 90 11.36 2.48 -1.33
C ARG A 90 10.41 1.32 -1.59
N LEU A 91 10.34 0.35 -0.67
CA LEU A 91 9.39 -0.76 -0.75
C LEU A 91 7.93 -0.24 -0.85
N TYR A 92 7.56 0.76 -0.04
CA TYR A 92 6.23 1.36 -0.08
C TYR A 92 5.96 2.10 -1.40
N ILE A 93 6.89 2.92 -1.86
CA ILE A 93 6.71 3.61 -3.15
C ILE A 93 6.60 2.61 -4.31
N ASP A 94 7.39 1.54 -4.30
CA ASP A 94 7.36 0.47 -5.31
C ASP A 94 6.05 -0.32 -5.29
N LEU A 95 5.56 -0.68 -4.10
CA LEU A 95 4.29 -1.36 -3.92
C LEU A 95 3.15 -0.53 -4.51
N ARG A 96 3.12 0.79 -4.25
CA ARG A 96 2.14 1.71 -4.85
C ARG A 96 2.24 1.72 -6.36
N ASN A 97 3.45 1.87 -6.90
CA ASN A 97 3.65 1.92 -8.34
C ASN A 97 3.20 0.61 -9.02
N LYS A 98 3.46 -0.54 -8.39
CA LYS A 98 3.07 -1.87 -8.90
C LYS A 98 1.58 -2.19 -8.75
N HIS A 99 0.92 -1.75 -7.68
CA HIS A 99 -0.46 -2.20 -7.36
C HIS A 99 -1.53 -1.14 -7.64
N ILE A 100 -1.16 0.14 -7.67
CA ILE A 100 -2.11 1.26 -7.81
C ILE A 100 -1.90 2.00 -9.15
N ALA A 101 -0.65 2.12 -9.63
CA ALA A 101 -0.36 2.85 -10.87
C ALA A 101 -0.23 1.95 -12.11
N HIS A 102 0.15 0.69 -11.94
CA HIS A 102 0.17 -0.31 -13.00
C HIS A 102 -0.83 -1.41 -12.66
N SER A 103 -1.81 -1.64 -13.53
CA SER A 103 -2.81 -2.71 -13.40
C SER A 103 -2.19 -4.09 -13.66
N VAL A 104 -1.23 -4.49 -12.84
CA VAL A 104 -0.74 -5.88 -12.79
C VAL A 104 -0.66 -6.25 -11.32
N ASN A 105 -1.84 -6.43 -10.75
CA ASN A 105 -2.05 -6.76 -9.36
C ASN A 105 -1.52 -8.19 -9.09
N PRO A 106 -0.58 -8.42 -8.16
CA PRO A 106 -0.21 -9.77 -7.73
C PRO A 106 -1.37 -10.54 -7.09
N PHE A 107 -2.42 -9.85 -6.62
CA PHE A 107 -3.69 -10.46 -6.20
C PHE A 107 -4.61 -10.81 -7.38
N GLU A 108 -4.32 -10.37 -8.62
CA GLU A 108 -5.01 -10.81 -9.84
C GLU A 108 -4.41 -12.09 -10.44
N GLN A 109 -3.33 -12.63 -9.88
CA GLN A 109 -2.86 -13.98 -10.26
C GLN A 109 -3.73 -15.04 -9.57
N VAL A 110 -4.99 -15.07 -9.95
CA VAL A 110 -5.92 -16.17 -9.69
C VAL A 110 -5.45 -17.34 -10.55
N VAL A 111 -4.92 -18.38 -9.92
CA VAL A 111 -4.55 -19.61 -10.63
C VAL A 111 -5.72 -20.58 -10.55
N VAL A 112 -6.28 -20.97 -11.70
CA VAL A 112 -7.33 -21.99 -11.74
C VAL A 112 -6.68 -23.36 -11.62
N GLY A 113 -7.07 -24.11 -10.60
CA GLY A 113 -6.68 -25.50 -10.38
C GLY A 113 -7.79 -26.47 -10.77
N LEU A 114 -7.42 -27.69 -11.13
CA LEU A 114 -8.36 -28.80 -11.29
C LEU A 114 -8.24 -29.74 -10.10
N VAL A 115 -9.38 -30.08 -9.49
CA VAL A 115 -9.44 -31.17 -8.51
C VAL A 115 -9.57 -32.47 -9.28
N LEU A 116 -8.53 -33.29 -9.22
CA LEU A 116 -8.45 -34.56 -9.94
C LEU A 116 -8.88 -35.72 -9.05
N SER A 117 -9.35 -36.80 -9.66
CA SER A 117 -9.56 -38.05 -8.93
C SER A 117 -8.25 -38.54 -8.28
N PRO A 118 -8.32 -39.18 -7.09
CA PRO A 118 -7.14 -39.64 -6.37
C PRO A 118 -6.25 -40.55 -7.22
N ALA A 119 -4.94 -40.52 -6.97
CA ALA A 119 -3.98 -41.29 -7.77
C ALA A 119 -4.23 -42.82 -7.74
N SER A 120 -4.88 -43.31 -6.70
CA SER A 120 -5.30 -44.70 -6.50
C SER A 120 -6.59 -45.09 -7.23
N SER A 121 -7.29 -44.14 -7.85
CA SER A 121 -8.53 -44.42 -8.57
C SER A 121 -8.24 -45.06 -9.93
N SER A 122 -9.05 -46.05 -10.31
CA SER A 122 -9.01 -46.70 -11.62
C SER A 122 -9.52 -45.79 -12.75
N ILE A 123 -10.25 -44.72 -12.41
CA ILE A 123 -10.82 -43.76 -13.35
C ILE A 123 -10.16 -42.39 -13.11
N ARG A 124 -9.55 -41.83 -14.16
CA ARG A 124 -8.97 -40.50 -14.16
C ARG A 124 -10.01 -39.51 -14.65
N GLU A 125 -10.50 -38.67 -13.75
CA GLU A 125 -11.52 -37.67 -14.07
C GLU A 125 -11.24 -36.35 -13.36
N VAL A 126 -11.66 -35.27 -14.00
CA VAL A 126 -11.70 -33.93 -13.39
C VAL A 126 -12.99 -33.85 -12.59
N LYS A 127 -12.87 -33.68 -11.27
CA LYS A 127 -14.02 -33.61 -10.37
C LYS A 127 -14.56 -32.19 -10.23
N GLU A 128 -13.66 -31.20 -10.21
CA GLU A 128 -14.03 -29.82 -9.96
C GLU A 128 -12.99 -28.84 -10.52
N VAL A 129 -13.44 -27.61 -10.78
CA VAL A 129 -12.60 -26.44 -11.04
C VAL A 129 -12.50 -25.63 -9.76
N SER A 130 -11.30 -25.35 -9.28
CA SER A 130 -11.06 -24.62 -8.04
C SER A 130 -10.17 -23.39 -8.28
N ILE A 131 -10.28 -22.40 -7.41
CA ILE A 131 -9.46 -21.20 -7.43
C ILE A 131 -8.35 -21.33 -6.39
N LEU A 132 -7.10 -21.28 -6.83
CA LEU A 132 -5.93 -21.19 -5.97
C LEU A 132 -5.61 -19.70 -5.75
N GLY A 133 -5.97 -19.18 -4.58
CA GLY A 133 -5.59 -17.84 -4.15
C GLY A 133 -4.10 -17.77 -3.81
N GLN A 134 -3.41 -16.80 -4.40
CA GLN A 134 -1.95 -16.55 -4.31
C GLN A 134 -1.07 -17.72 -4.77
N LYS A 135 -0.22 -17.45 -5.76
CA LYS A 135 0.89 -18.33 -6.11
C LYS A 135 1.86 -18.34 -4.93
N LEU A 136 1.80 -19.38 -4.09
CA LEU A 136 2.84 -19.67 -3.12
C LEU A 136 4.12 -19.95 -3.94
N LEU A 137 4.97 -18.93 -4.08
CA LEU A 137 6.31 -19.11 -4.61
C LEU A 137 7.07 -19.89 -3.54
N HIS A 138 6.97 -21.21 -3.59
CA HIS A 138 7.87 -22.07 -2.86
C HIS A 138 9.29 -21.67 -3.24
N HIS A 139 10.03 -21.14 -2.28
CA HIS A 139 11.49 -21.07 -2.37
C HIS A 139 11.98 -22.51 -2.48
N LYS A 140 12.43 -22.90 -3.67
CA LYS A 140 13.11 -24.19 -3.88
C LYS A 140 14.47 -24.11 -3.21
N SER A 141 14.56 -24.67 -2.00
CA SER A 141 15.82 -25.01 -1.35
C SER A 141 16.40 -26.31 -1.94
N ASP A 142 16.59 -26.35 -3.26
CA ASP A 142 17.32 -27.41 -3.96
C ASP A 142 17.91 -26.89 -5.27
N GLY A 143 19.00 -26.13 -5.15
CA GLY A 143 19.75 -25.66 -6.31
C GLY A 143 20.20 -26.80 -7.21
N ARG A 144 19.68 -26.83 -8.45
CA ARG A 144 20.36 -27.27 -9.68
C ARG A 144 19.51 -26.85 -10.88
N ARG A 145 20.19 -26.24 -11.86
CA ARG A 145 19.65 -25.81 -13.15
C ARG A 145 19.35 -27.01 -14.04
#